data_AF-A0A183F6A3-F1
#
_entry.id   AF-A0A183F6A3-F1
#
_cell.length_a   1.000
_cell.length_b   1.000
_cell.length_c   1.000
_cell.angle_alpha   90.00
_cell.angle_beta   90.00
_cell.angle_gamma   90.00
#
_symmetry.space_group_name_H-M   'P 1'
#
loop_
_entity.id
_entity.type
_entity.pdbx_description
1 polymer ?
#
loop_
_entity_poly.entity_id
_entity_poly.type
_entity_poly.pdbx_seq_one_letter_code
_entity_poly.pdbx_strand_id
1 'polypeptide(L)'
;MRYCSSASPSTLPVAESTISVRFVRGLPLLSVTLPSRQEACQFSLRPLTDNVGSLCEQLQREDRGLDLVAVYTNDGTRVATSTSIEHLLQFGEFRLRLNDRYYDVTVPGAKLDNSLGISDRMRQVDDLKATIATLHAALCVDEYKVRIMCNACGDLVLLDQIVSKRS
;
A
#
# COMPACT_ATOMS: atom_id res chain seq x y z
N MET A 1 -1.02 36.07 32.59
CA MET A 1 -0.67 34.65 32.42
C MET A 1 -1.74 33.81 33.10
N ARG A 2 -2.52 33.03 32.35
CA ARG A 2 -3.50 32.09 32.92
C ARG A 2 -2.92 30.68 32.78
N TYR A 3 -2.86 29.96 33.89
CA TYR A 3 -2.33 28.60 33.98
C TYR A 3 -3.15 27.64 33.11
N CYS A 4 -2.46 26.88 32.25
CA CYS A 4 -3.05 25.77 31.53
C CYS A 4 -3.24 24.59 32.50
N SER A 5 -4.48 24.17 32.69
CA SER A 5 -4.83 22.95 33.40
C SER A 5 -4.26 21.72 32.68
N SER A 6 -3.52 20.90 33.41
CA SER A 6 -3.02 19.60 32.97
C SER A 6 -4.20 18.66 32.67
N ALA A 7 -4.36 18.26 31.41
CA ALA A 7 -5.28 17.20 31.02
C ALA A 7 -4.74 15.85 31.51
N SER A 8 -5.52 15.19 32.36
CA SER A 8 -5.38 13.79 32.78
C SER A 8 -5.43 12.82 31.58
N PRO A 9 -4.85 11.60 31.70
CA PRO A 9 -4.52 10.77 30.54
C PRO A 9 -5.76 10.40 29.73
N SER A 10 -5.64 10.60 28.42
CA SER A 10 -6.61 10.30 27.37
C SER A 10 -6.99 8.82 27.36
N THR A 11 -7.96 8.44 28.20
CA THR A 11 -8.56 7.11 28.14
C THR A 11 -9.66 7.18 27.08
N LEU A 12 -9.47 6.46 25.97
CA LEU A 12 -10.51 6.34 24.94
C LEU A 12 -11.81 5.78 25.56
N PRO A 13 -12.99 6.14 25.03
CA PRO A 13 -14.26 5.57 25.47
C PRO A 13 -14.27 4.04 25.37
N VAL A 14 -15.07 3.41 26.23
CA VAL A 14 -15.25 1.95 26.28
C VAL A 14 -15.72 1.45 24.92
N ALA A 15 -15.13 0.36 24.44
CA ALA A 15 -15.54 -0.27 23.20
C ALA A 15 -16.88 -1.01 23.38
N GLU A 16 -17.76 -0.88 22.39
CA GLU A 16 -19.06 -1.56 22.32
C GLU A 16 -18.88 -3.07 22.09
N SER A 17 -17.92 -3.43 21.22
CA SER A 17 -17.59 -4.83 20.92
C SER A 17 -16.21 -4.97 20.29
N THR A 18 -15.75 -6.22 20.20
CA THR A 18 -14.49 -6.59 19.55
C THR A 18 -14.75 -7.18 18.16
N ILE A 19 -13.99 -6.73 17.17
CA ILE A 19 -14.02 -7.16 15.77
C ILE A 19 -12.68 -7.83 15.45
N SER A 20 -12.71 -9.01 14.83
CA SER A 20 -11.49 -9.67 14.35
C SER A 20 -11.34 -9.49 12.84
N VAL A 21 -10.14 -9.12 12.38
CA VAL A 21 -9.80 -9.16 10.95
C VAL A 21 -9.58 -10.61 10.51
N ARG A 22 -10.24 -11.03 9.43
CA ARG A 22 -10.06 -12.37 8.86
C ARG A 22 -9.23 -12.29 7.60
N PHE A 23 -8.32 -13.24 7.41
CA PHE A 23 -7.55 -13.35 6.17
C PHE A 23 -8.07 -14.51 5.35
N VAL A 24 -8.62 -14.21 4.17
CA VAL A 24 -9.12 -15.19 3.20
C VAL A 24 -8.26 -15.09 1.95
N ARG A 25 -7.53 -16.17 1.64
CA ARG A 25 -6.59 -16.23 0.49
C ARG A 25 -5.57 -15.06 0.47
N GLY A 26 -5.11 -14.62 1.64
CA GLY A 26 -4.17 -13.52 1.78
C GLY A 26 -4.78 -12.11 1.75
N LEU A 27 -6.11 -11.99 1.54
CA LEU A 27 -6.81 -10.72 1.59
C LEU A 27 -7.39 -10.49 2.99
N PRO A 28 -7.03 -9.38 3.68
CA PRO A 28 -7.66 -9.01 4.94
C PRO A 28 -9.10 -8.54 4.72
N LEU A 29 -10.02 -9.12 5.47
CA LEU A 29 -11.44 -8.82 5.50
C LEU A 29 -11.84 -8.32 6.88
N LEU A 30 -12.36 -7.10 6.94
CA LEU A 30 -12.92 -6.49 8.13
C LEU A 30 -14.44 -6.64 8.11
N SER A 31 -15.03 -7.26 9.13
CA SER A 31 -16.48 -7.42 9.24
C SER A 31 -17.04 -6.44 10.27
N VAL A 32 -17.85 -5.48 9.85
CA VAL A 32 -18.38 -4.41 10.70
C VAL A 32 -19.90 -4.43 10.67
N THR A 33 -20.54 -4.37 11.84
CA THR A 33 -21.99 -4.17 11.91
C THR A 33 -22.31 -2.69 11.74
N LEU A 34 -22.97 -2.35 10.64
CA LEU A 34 -23.26 -0.97 10.27
C LEU A 34 -24.41 -0.40 11.14
N PRO A 35 -24.24 0.78 11.77
CA PRO A 35 -25.20 1.30 12.75
C PRO A 35 -26.62 1.53 12.22
N SER A 36 -26.76 1.98 10.96
CA SER A 36 -28.06 2.37 10.42
C SER A 36 -28.98 1.20 10.13
N ARG A 37 -28.42 0.07 9.67
CA ARG A 37 -29.18 -1.11 9.22
C ARG A 37 -29.04 -2.30 10.18
N GLN A 38 -28.12 -2.23 11.13
CA GLN A 38 -27.79 -3.31 12.07
C GLN A 38 -27.39 -4.63 11.39
N GLU A 39 -26.83 -4.54 10.18
CA GLU A 39 -26.36 -5.69 9.41
C GLU A 39 -24.83 -5.74 9.37
N ALA A 40 -24.27 -6.94 9.33
CA ALA A 40 -22.84 -7.13 9.18
C ALA A 40 -22.44 -6.96 7.70
N CYS A 41 -21.56 -6.00 7.43
CA CYS A 41 -20.95 -5.78 6.12
C CYS A 41 -19.46 -6.13 6.15
N GLN A 42 -18.95 -6.70 5.06
CA GLN A 42 -17.55 -7.09 4.94
C GLN A 42 -16.80 -6.15 4.01
N PHE A 43 -15.71 -5.59 4.52
CA PHE A 43 -14.82 -4.68 3.80
C PHE A 43 -13.52 -5.42 3.48
N SER A 44 -13.21 -5.50 2.19
CA SER A 44 -11.92 -6.02 1.72
C SER A 44 -10.87 -4.94 1.81
N LEU A 45 -9.85 -5.16 2.63
CA LEU A 45 -8.75 -4.22 2.81
C LEU A 45 -7.61 -4.59 1.85
N ARG A 46 -7.04 -3.61 1.15
CA ARG A 46 -5.87 -3.82 0.27
C ARG A 46 -4.63 -3.17 0.89
N PRO A 47 -3.76 -3.93 1.59
CA PRO A 47 -2.62 -3.38 2.34
C PRO A 47 -1.73 -2.42 1.56
N LEU A 48 -1.50 -2.71 0.27
CA LEU A 48 -0.56 -1.98 -0.59
C LEU A 48 -1.16 -0.74 -1.27
N THR A 49 -2.45 -0.76 -1.60
CA THR A 49 -3.08 0.31 -2.39
C THR A 49 -3.96 1.21 -1.56
N ASP A 50 -4.53 0.69 -0.48
CA ASP A 50 -5.46 1.44 0.35
C ASP A 50 -4.74 2.04 1.56
N ASN A 51 -5.32 3.14 2.04
CA ASN A 51 -4.94 3.78 3.30
C ASN A 51 -6.16 3.88 4.22
N VAL A 52 -5.93 4.34 5.45
CA VAL A 52 -6.98 4.54 6.46
C VAL A 52 -8.11 5.43 5.93
N GLY A 53 -7.79 6.47 5.17
CA GLY A 53 -8.77 7.36 4.52
C GLY A 53 -9.68 6.60 3.57
N SER A 54 -9.13 5.76 2.70
CA SER A 54 -9.89 4.92 1.77
C SER A 54 -10.85 3.98 2.50
N LEU A 55 -10.43 3.38 3.62
CA LEU A 55 -11.31 2.57 4.48
C LEU A 55 -12.44 3.40 5.09
N CYS A 56 -12.14 4.57 5.64
CA CYS A 56 -13.17 5.47 6.19
C CYS A 56 -14.20 5.85 5.13
N GLU A 57 -13.75 6.22 3.92
CA GLU A 57 -14.64 6.54 2.80
C GLU A 57 -15.47 5.35 2.36
N GLN A 58 -14.91 4.13 2.33
CA GLN A 58 -15.66 2.90 2.05
C GLN A 58 -16.81 2.68 3.05
N LEU A 59 -16.53 2.85 4.34
CA LEU A 59 -17.54 2.73 5.39
C LEU A 59 -18.66 3.77 5.23
N GLN A 60 -18.30 5.05 5.03
CA GLN A 60 -19.28 6.13 4.86
C GLN A 60 -20.10 6.01 3.57
N ARG A 61 -19.51 5.47 2.50
CA ARG A 61 -20.23 5.24 1.25
C ARG A 61 -21.26 4.13 1.36
N GLU A 62 -20.94 3.09 2.14
CA GLU A 62 -21.83 1.96 2.39
C GLU A 62 -22.95 2.33 3.37
N ASP A 63 -22.63 3.03 4.44
CA ASP A 63 -23.60 3.54 5.42
C ASP A 63 -23.59 5.07 5.46
N ARG A 64 -24.58 5.68 4.80
CA ARG A 64 -24.76 7.14 4.76
C ARG A 64 -25.12 7.78 6.10
N GLY A 65 -25.44 6.98 7.13
CA GLY A 65 -25.64 7.47 8.50
C GLY A 65 -24.33 7.63 9.29
N LEU A 66 -23.18 7.30 8.69
CA LEU A 66 -21.86 7.53 9.28
C LEU A 66 -21.33 8.91 8.91
N ASP A 67 -21.55 9.87 9.80
CA ASP A 67 -20.97 11.22 9.65
C ASP A 67 -19.48 11.22 9.98
N LEU A 68 -19.10 10.50 11.05
CA LEU A 68 -17.74 10.47 11.55
C LEU A 68 -17.19 9.03 11.57
N VAL A 69 -16.11 8.83 10.81
CA VAL A 69 -15.33 7.59 10.85
C VAL A 69 -13.87 7.93 11.10
N ALA A 70 -13.26 7.26 12.08
CA ALA A 70 -11.86 7.46 12.42
C ALA A 70 -11.23 6.20 13.02
N VAL A 71 -9.92 6.09 12.88
CA VAL A 71 -9.13 5.00 13.46
C VAL A 71 -8.20 5.58 14.51
N TYR A 72 -8.05 4.87 15.62
CA TYR A 72 -7.19 5.21 16.73
C TYR A 72 -6.28 4.03 17.06
N THR A 73 -5.10 4.33 17.58
CA THR A 73 -4.27 3.37 18.30
C THR A 73 -4.95 2.99 19.63
N ASN A 74 -4.56 1.88 20.25
CA ASN A 74 -5.10 1.47 21.54
C ASN A 74 -4.82 2.52 22.65
N ASP A 75 -3.73 3.27 22.51
CA ASP A 75 -3.35 4.38 23.39
C ASP A 75 -4.20 5.66 23.21
N GLY A 76 -5.10 5.68 22.22
CA GLY A 76 -5.97 6.83 21.96
C GLY A 76 -5.44 7.89 21.02
N THR A 77 -4.28 7.66 20.42
CA THR A 77 -3.77 8.53 19.36
C THR A 77 -4.50 8.27 18.06
N ARG A 78 -5.05 9.32 17.43
CA ARG A 78 -5.71 9.22 16.13
C ARG A 78 -4.71 8.84 15.04
N VAL A 79 -5.03 7.81 14.26
CA VAL A 79 -4.22 7.38 13.12
C VAL A 79 -4.48 8.30 11.93
N ALA A 80 -3.42 8.75 11.25
CA ALA A 80 -3.53 9.61 10.08
C ALA A 80 -4.21 8.88 8.91
N THR A 81 -5.02 9.59 8.14
CA THR A 81 -5.75 9.03 6.98
C THR A 81 -4.82 8.54 5.88
N SER A 82 -3.63 9.12 5.74
CA SER A 82 -2.60 8.71 4.79
C SER A 82 -1.85 7.43 5.19
N THR A 83 -2.05 6.93 6.42
CA THR A 83 -1.40 5.69 6.88
C THR A 83 -1.86 4.53 6.01
N SER A 84 -0.93 3.75 5.45
CA SER A 84 -1.27 2.58 4.65
C SER A 84 -2.00 1.54 5.51
N ILE A 85 -2.88 0.77 4.87
CA ILE A 85 -3.53 -0.37 5.54
C ILE A 85 -2.49 -1.40 5.99
N GLU A 86 -1.43 -1.60 5.21
CA GLU A 86 -0.31 -2.46 5.61
C GLU A 86 0.24 -2.09 6.98
N HIS A 87 0.58 -0.81 7.19
CA HIS A 87 1.11 -0.35 8.47
C HIS A 87 0.07 -0.40 9.59
N LEU A 88 -1.20 -0.07 9.30
CA LEU A 88 -2.27 -0.21 10.29
C LEU A 88 -2.40 -1.65 10.80
N LEU A 89 -2.33 -2.64 9.92
CA LEU A 89 -2.45 -4.05 10.31
C LEU A 89 -1.27 -4.52 11.16
N GLN A 90 -0.07 -3.93 10.98
CA GLN A 90 1.13 -4.21 11.79
C GLN A 90 1.01 -3.82 13.25
N PHE A 91 0.07 -2.93 13.61
CA PHE A 91 -0.20 -2.60 15.00
C PHE A 91 -0.74 -3.80 15.79
N GLY A 92 -1.28 -4.82 15.11
CA GLY A 92 -1.87 -6.00 15.75
C GLY A 92 -3.25 -5.73 16.36
N GLU A 93 -3.46 -4.52 16.89
CA GLU A 93 -4.74 -4.03 17.36
C GLU A 93 -4.90 -2.53 17.11
N PHE A 94 -6.13 -2.11 16.87
CA PHE A 94 -6.49 -0.69 16.74
C PHE A 94 -7.96 -0.50 17.10
N ARG A 95 -8.40 0.74 17.27
CA ARG A 95 -9.79 1.07 17.58
C ARG A 95 -10.46 1.78 16.41
N LEU A 96 -11.60 1.26 15.96
CA LEU A 96 -12.44 1.87 14.93
C LEU A 96 -13.56 2.67 15.60
N ARG A 97 -13.70 3.94 15.22
CA ARG A 97 -14.78 4.81 15.66
C ARG A 97 -15.80 4.98 14.53
N LEU A 98 -17.06 4.72 14.83
CA LEU A 98 -18.23 4.97 13.98
C LEU A 98 -19.19 5.90 14.74
N ASN A 99 -19.25 7.17 14.37
CA ASN A 99 -19.92 8.23 15.12
C ASN A 99 -19.46 8.22 16.58
N ASP A 100 -20.36 7.94 17.53
CA ASP A 100 -20.03 7.92 18.96
C ASP A 100 -19.74 6.52 19.50
N ARG A 101 -19.69 5.51 18.62
CA ARG A 101 -19.40 4.12 18.97
C ARG A 101 -17.95 3.78 18.67
N TYR A 102 -17.36 2.97 19.53
CA TYR A 102 -15.98 2.52 19.44
C TYR A 102 -15.93 0.99 19.40
N TYR A 103 -15.07 0.45 18.56
CA TYR A 103 -14.90 -0.98 18.36
C TYR A 103 -13.42 -1.33 18.43
N ASP A 104 -13.09 -2.32 19.26
CA ASP A 104 -11.73 -2.84 19.31
C ASP A 104 -11.53 -3.80 18.16
N VAL A 105 -10.51 -3.55 17.33
CA VAL A 105 -10.19 -4.37 16.18
C VAL A 105 -8.91 -5.13 16.45
N THR A 106 -9.01 -6.45 16.46
CA THR A 106 -7.87 -7.36 16.63
C THR A 106 -7.45 -7.95 15.29
N VAL A 107 -6.16 -7.95 15.02
CA VAL A 107 -5.55 -8.52 13.82
C VAL A 107 -4.79 -9.79 14.20
N PRO A 108 -5.14 -10.97 13.66
CA PRO A 108 -4.47 -12.21 14.01
C PRO A 108 -2.97 -12.20 13.61
N GLY A 109 -2.09 -12.13 14.61
CA GLY A 109 -0.63 -12.04 14.43
C GLY A 109 -0.02 -13.14 13.57
N ALA A 110 -0.50 -14.39 13.71
CA ALA A 110 0.03 -15.56 13.01
C ALA A 110 -0.08 -15.51 11.46
N LYS A 111 -0.79 -14.53 10.89
CA LYS A 111 -0.95 -14.36 9.44
C LYS A 111 -0.28 -13.10 8.88
N LEU A 112 0.25 -12.22 9.72
CA LEU A 112 0.98 -11.04 9.25
C LEU A 112 2.27 -11.44 8.53
N ASP A 113 3.06 -12.35 9.09
CA ASP A 113 4.36 -12.73 8.52
C ASP A 113 4.24 -13.39 7.14
N ASN A 114 3.19 -14.20 6.92
CA ASN A 114 2.96 -14.89 5.66
C ASN A 114 2.18 -14.06 4.62
N SER A 115 1.34 -13.12 5.05
CA SER A 115 0.44 -12.35 4.16
C SER A 115 0.93 -10.93 3.89
N LEU A 116 1.59 -10.28 4.84
CA LEU A 116 2.25 -8.98 4.63
C LEU A 116 3.69 -9.15 4.12
N GLY A 117 4.31 -10.32 4.33
CA GLY A 117 5.54 -10.71 3.62
C GLY A 117 5.39 -10.75 2.09
N ILE A 118 4.17 -10.59 1.55
CA ILE A 118 3.93 -10.29 0.13
C ILE A 118 4.61 -8.98 -0.28
N SER A 119 4.62 -7.95 0.58
CA SER A 119 5.30 -6.68 0.33
C SER A 119 6.81 -6.89 0.18
N ASP A 120 7.43 -7.65 1.08
CA ASP A 120 8.84 -8.01 0.99
C ASP A 120 9.14 -8.87 -0.24
N ARG A 121 8.27 -9.84 -0.57
CA ARG A 121 8.39 -10.65 -1.79
C ARG A 121 8.23 -9.81 -3.06
N MET A 122 7.33 -8.82 -3.07
CA MET A 122 7.13 -7.92 -4.20
C MET A 122 8.32 -6.98 -4.37
N ARG A 123 8.89 -6.44 -3.28
CA ARG A 123 10.15 -5.69 -3.30
C ARG A 123 11.28 -6.52 -3.90
N GLN A 124 11.45 -7.77 -3.45
CA GLN A 124 12.42 -8.69 -4.03
C GLN A 124 12.18 -8.89 -5.54
N VAL A 125 10.93 -8.98 -5.99
CA VAL A 125 10.60 -9.10 -7.42
C VAL A 125 10.95 -7.81 -8.18
N ASP A 126 10.69 -6.64 -7.63
CA ASP A 126 11.03 -5.36 -8.28
C ASP A 126 12.54 -5.13 -8.33
N ASP A 127 13.28 -5.51 -7.28
CA ASP A 127 14.75 -5.52 -7.26
C ASP A 127 15.29 -6.48 -8.33
N LEU A 128 14.66 -7.64 -8.49
CA LEU A 128 15.03 -8.62 -9.51
C LEU A 128 14.77 -8.08 -10.92
N LYS A 129 13.65 -7.38 -11.15
CA LYS A 129 13.39 -6.67 -12.43
C LYS A 129 14.42 -5.59 -12.70
N ALA A 130 14.77 -4.77 -11.71
CA ALA A 130 15.77 -3.71 -11.85
C ALA A 130 17.15 -4.28 -12.18
N THR A 131 17.50 -5.41 -11.55
CA THR A 131 18.73 -6.16 -11.85
C THR A 131 18.73 -6.68 -13.29
N ILE A 132 17.63 -7.27 -13.75
CA ILE A 132 17.48 -7.74 -15.14
C ILE A 132 17.60 -6.57 -16.13
N ALA A 133 16.96 -5.44 -15.85
CA ALA A 133 17.04 -4.26 -16.71
C ALA A 133 18.48 -3.73 -16.81
N THR A 134 19.21 -3.74 -15.69
CA THR A 134 20.62 -3.33 -15.65
C THR A 134 21.51 -4.29 -16.44
N LEU A 135 21.32 -5.60 -16.28
CA LEU A 135 22.04 -6.62 -17.06
C LEU A 135 21.75 -6.52 -18.56
N HIS A 136 20.48 -6.36 -18.94
CA HIS A 136 20.07 -6.20 -20.33
C HIS A 136 20.70 -4.94 -20.94
N ALA A 137 20.68 -3.82 -20.23
CA ALA A 137 21.34 -2.59 -20.67
C ALA A 137 22.85 -2.80 -20.85
N ALA A 138 23.53 -3.49 -19.93
CA ALA A 138 24.96 -3.76 -20.03
C ALA A 138 25.32 -4.68 -21.22
N LEU A 139 24.53 -5.72 -21.47
CA LEU A 139 24.79 -6.71 -22.53
C LEU A 139 24.42 -6.19 -23.93
N CYS A 140 23.36 -5.39 -24.06
CA CYS A 140 22.93 -4.83 -25.35
C CYS A 140 23.73 -3.59 -25.80
N VAL A 141 24.70 -3.12 -25.00
CA VAL A 141 25.62 -2.04 -25.40
C VAL A 141 26.53 -2.47 -26.56
N ASP A 142 26.92 -3.75 -26.61
CA ASP A 142 27.83 -4.24 -27.65
C ASP A 142 27.12 -4.45 -29.00
N GLU A 143 25.87 -4.90 -29.01
CA GLU A 143 25.06 -4.96 -30.24
C GLU A 143 24.87 -3.58 -30.88
N TYR A 144 24.72 -2.53 -30.05
CA TYR A 144 24.62 -1.16 -30.53
C TYR A 144 25.94 -0.64 -31.10
N LYS A 145 27.08 -0.90 -30.44
CA LYS A 145 28.42 -0.52 -30.93
C LYS A 145 28.80 -1.24 -32.23
N VAL A 146 28.51 -2.54 -32.32
CA VAL A 146 28.75 -3.33 -33.54
C VAL A 146 27.89 -2.81 -34.69
N ARG A 147 26.62 -2.44 -34.44
CA ARG A 147 25.74 -1.88 -35.48
C ARG A 147 26.21 -0.52 -35.98
N ILE A 148 26.69 0.37 -35.09
CA ILE A 148 27.26 1.67 -35.50
C ILE A 148 28.56 1.49 -36.28
N MET A 149 29.48 0.64 -35.82
CA MET A 149 30.73 0.37 -36.54
C MET A 149 30.49 -0.29 -37.91
N CYS A 150 29.51 -1.19 -38.01
CA CYS A 150 29.15 -1.84 -39.28
C CYS A 150 28.55 -0.83 -40.28
N ASN A 151 27.66 0.06 -39.83
CA ASN A 151 27.10 1.12 -40.69
C ASN A 151 28.18 2.11 -41.16
N ALA A 152 29.09 2.52 -40.27
CA ALA A 152 30.19 3.41 -40.63
C ALA A 152 31.17 2.76 -41.63
N CYS A 153 31.38 1.44 -41.56
CA CYS A 153 32.19 0.71 -42.52
C CYS A 153 31.48 0.62 -43.90
N GLY A 154 30.16 0.44 -43.93
CA GLY A 154 29.37 0.39 -45.16
C GLY A 154 29.39 1.71 -45.94
N ASP A 155 29.26 2.84 -45.23
CA ASP A 155 29.30 4.17 -45.85
C ASP A 155 30.66 4.51 -46.46
N LEU A 156 31.75 4.04 -45.84
CA LEU A 156 33.11 4.26 -46.32
C LEU A 156 33.41 3.47 -47.61
N VAL A 157 32.90 2.24 -47.72
CA VAL A 157 33.04 1.41 -48.93
C VAL A 157 32.22 1.97 -50.10
N LEU A 158 31.06 2.56 -49.81
CA LEU A 158 30.22 3.19 -50.83
C LEU A 158 30.88 4.46 -51.40
N LEU A 159 31.52 5.26 -50.55
CA LEU A 159 32.27 6.45 -50.97
C LEU A 159 33.47 6.09 -51.85
N ASP A 160 34.21 5.04 -51.52
CA ASP A 160 35.37 4.59 -52.29
C ASP A 160 34.98 4.09 -53.70
N GLN A 161 33.85 3.38 -53.81
CA GLN A 161 33.29 2.96 -55.11
C GLN A 161 32.77 4.13 -55.97
N ILE A 162 32.28 5.21 -55.34
CA ILE A 162 31.81 6.41 -56.05
C ILE A 162 33.00 7.24 -56.56
N VAL A 163 34.07 7.35 -55.78
CA VAL A 163 35.29 8.06 -56.17
C VAL A 163 36.01 7.31 -57.30
N SER A 164 36.12 5.97 -57.22
CA SER A 164 36.78 5.16 -58.25
C SER A 164 36.05 5.12 -59.61
N LYS A 165 34.75 5.44 -59.66
CA LYS A 165 33.97 5.51 -60.93
C LYS A 165 34.02 6.90 -61.60
N ARG A 166 34.64 7.89 -60.97
CA ARG A 166 34.75 9.28 -61.49
C ARG A 166 36.14 9.65 -61.99
N SER A 167 37.12 8.76 -61.92
CA SER A 167 38.42 8.85 -62.63
C SER A 167 38.42 7.94 -63.85
#